data_AF-A0A397ITI1-F1
#
_entry.id   AF-A0A397ITI1-F1
#
_cell.length_a   1.000
_cell.length_b   1.000
_cell.length_c   1.000
_cell.angle_alpha   90.00
_cell.angle_beta   90.00
_cell.angle_gamma   90.00
#
_symmetry.space_group_name_H-M   'P 1'
#
loop_
_entity.id
_entity.type
_entity.pdbx_description
1 polymer ?
#
loop_
_entity_poly.entity_id
_entity_poly.type
_entity_poly.pdbx_seq_one_letter_code
_entity_poly.pdbx_strand_id
1 'polypeptide(L)'
;MISSKLLKAKFIKRKLPEGECQEFQEQSEQSEQKKKNTAMKYSTVTRIIIITLFIVAHVTQAYHIAVWRSFVSICKIYVTDCNGKVIRNDGWEDCNGSPVIIPIWDEAPDLYCVHVYPRTKPKDNRYIPITNNDTCIKLDGDLRSWSMKSIPPDKCFAE
;
A
#
# COMPACT_ATOMS: atom_id res chain seq x y z
N MET A 1 -37.91 48.39 -65.04
CA MET A 1 -37.25 48.13 -63.73
C MET A 1 -37.05 46.63 -63.62
N ILE A 2 -35.88 46.01 -63.49
CA ILE A 2 -34.50 46.41 -63.24
C ILE A 2 -33.57 45.49 -64.05
N SER A 3 -32.47 46.07 -64.53
CA SER A 3 -31.34 45.47 -65.24
C SER A 3 -30.39 44.73 -64.29
N SER A 4 -29.77 43.62 -64.73
CA SER A 4 -28.55 43.04 -64.12
C SER A 4 -27.96 41.98 -65.06
N LYS A 5 -27.12 42.35 -66.03
CA LYS A 5 -25.64 42.27 -66.00
C LYS A 5 -25.04 40.92 -65.58
N LEU A 6 -24.77 40.11 -66.60
CA LEU A 6 -23.47 39.53 -66.96
C LEU A 6 -22.35 39.56 -65.90
N LEU A 7 -21.94 38.38 -65.43
CA LEU A 7 -20.57 38.14 -64.95
C LEU A 7 -20.17 36.69 -65.25
N LYS A 8 -19.53 36.49 -66.40
CA LYS A 8 -18.79 35.26 -66.71
C LYS A 8 -17.54 35.24 -65.81
N ALA A 9 -17.51 34.34 -64.83
CA ALA A 9 -16.31 34.07 -64.06
C ALA A 9 -15.29 33.36 -64.96
N LYS A 10 -14.20 34.08 -65.28
CA LYS A 10 -13.05 33.57 -66.02
C LYS A 10 -12.23 32.71 -65.06
N PHE A 11 -12.32 31.39 -65.18
CA PHE A 11 -11.53 30.45 -64.38
C PHE A 11 -10.06 30.56 -64.82
N ILE A 12 -9.25 31.26 -64.03
CA ILE A 12 -7.79 31.32 -64.19
C ILE A 12 -7.25 30.01 -63.61
N LYS A 13 -6.90 29.04 -64.46
CA LYS A 13 -6.01 27.93 -64.07
C LYS A 13 -4.63 28.52 -63.75
N ARG A 14 -4.37 28.80 -62.47
CA ARG A 14 -2.97 28.92 -62.00
C ARG A 14 -2.39 27.52 -62.02
N LYS A 15 -1.23 27.35 -62.67
CA LYS A 15 -0.38 26.18 -62.47
C LYS A 15 -0.01 26.14 -60.99
N LEU A 16 -0.44 25.11 -60.28
CA LEU A 16 -0.02 24.82 -58.92
C LEU A 16 1.41 24.26 -58.99
N PRO A 17 2.37 24.76 -58.20
CA PRO A 17 3.71 24.20 -58.17
C PRO A 17 3.67 22.78 -57.58
N GLU A 18 4.25 21.81 -58.29
CA GLU A 18 4.25 20.37 -57.95
C GLU A 18 4.99 20.02 -56.64
N GLY A 19 5.56 21.00 -55.92
CA GLY A 19 6.30 20.80 -54.67
C GLY A 19 5.49 20.95 -53.38
N GLU A 20 4.36 21.69 -53.38
CA GLU A 20 3.64 22.02 -52.13
C GLU A 20 2.80 20.85 -51.59
N CYS A 21 2.36 19.91 -52.43
CA CYS A 21 1.56 18.76 -51.98
C CYS A 21 2.39 17.70 -51.23
N GLN A 22 3.67 17.53 -51.56
CA GLN A 22 4.55 16.57 -50.88
C GLN A 22 4.86 17.02 -49.45
N GLU A 23 5.16 18.31 -49.27
CA GLU A 23 5.48 18.89 -47.97
C GLU A 23 4.28 18.85 -46.99
N PHE A 24 3.06 19.01 -47.51
CA PHE A 24 1.83 18.92 -46.72
C PHE A 24 1.50 17.48 -46.28
N GLN A 25 1.75 16.47 -47.13
CA GLN A 25 1.56 15.06 -46.75
C GLN A 25 2.59 14.63 -45.69
N GLU A 26 3.85 15.02 -45.85
CA GLU A 26 4.93 14.67 -44.92
C GLU A 26 4.74 15.32 -43.54
N GLN A 27 4.24 16.56 -43.48
CA GLN A 27 3.86 17.21 -42.22
C GLN A 27 2.63 16.54 -41.56
N SER A 28 1.67 16.06 -42.34
CA SER A 28 0.48 15.37 -41.80
C SER A 28 0.85 14.03 -41.16
N GLU A 29 1.74 13.26 -41.79
CA GLU A 29 2.24 11.97 -41.31
C GLU A 29 3.16 12.12 -40.09
N GLN A 30 4.04 13.13 -40.08
CA GLN A 30 4.84 13.46 -38.90
C GLN A 30 3.97 13.90 -37.71
N SER A 31 2.90 14.66 -37.94
CA SER A 31 2.00 15.08 -36.87
C SER A 31 1.21 13.91 -36.26
N GLU A 32 0.80 12.95 -37.09
CA GLU A 32 0.13 11.70 -36.70
C GLU A 32 1.06 10.75 -35.94
N GLN A 33 2.29 10.53 -36.43
CA GLN A 33 3.30 9.73 -35.74
C GLN A 33 3.72 10.36 -34.40
N LYS A 34 3.87 11.70 -34.35
CA LYS A 34 4.14 12.42 -33.10
C LYS A 34 2.97 12.28 -32.13
N LYS A 35 1.72 12.36 -32.59
CA LYS A 35 0.52 12.10 -31.75
C LYS A 35 0.47 10.66 -31.24
N LYS A 36 0.70 9.66 -32.10
CA LYS A 36 0.71 8.23 -31.76
C LYS A 36 1.82 7.89 -30.76
N ASN A 37 3.03 8.41 -30.94
CA ASN A 37 4.13 8.23 -30.00
C ASN A 37 3.88 8.91 -28.64
N THR A 38 3.18 10.05 -28.62
CA THR A 38 2.83 10.75 -27.37
C THR A 38 1.70 10.03 -26.63
N ALA A 39 0.69 9.52 -27.35
CA ALA A 39 -0.40 8.73 -26.78
C ALA A 39 0.07 7.36 -26.26
N MET A 40 0.99 6.70 -26.97
CA MET A 40 1.58 5.42 -26.55
C MET A 40 2.51 5.59 -25.33
N LYS A 41 3.25 6.71 -25.23
CA LYS A 41 4.02 7.07 -24.03
C LYS A 41 3.12 7.37 -22.83
N TYR A 42 2.01 8.10 -23.02
CA TYR A 42 1.07 8.41 -21.95
C TYR A 42 0.46 7.13 -21.37
N SER A 43 -0.01 6.19 -22.22
CA SER A 43 -0.63 4.95 -21.77
C SER A 43 0.31 4.09 -20.91
N THR A 44 1.58 3.95 -21.31
CA THR A 44 2.56 3.15 -20.57
C THR A 44 2.97 3.83 -19.25
N VAL A 45 3.17 5.14 -19.26
CA VAL A 45 3.50 5.90 -18.04
C VAL A 45 2.34 5.86 -17.03
N THR A 46 1.09 6.03 -17.49
CA THR A 46 -0.07 5.94 -16.60
C THR A 46 -0.21 4.53 -15.99
N ARG A 47 0.06 3.47 -16.76
CA ARG A 47 0.07 2.09 -16.23
C ARG A 47 1.15 1.87 -15.18
N ILE A 48 2.37 2.37 -15.40
CA ILE A 48 3.46 2.28 -14.41
C ILE A 48 3.07 3.02 -13.12
N ILE A 49 2.51 4.23 -13.23
CA ILE A 49 2.06 5.01 -12.07
C ILE A 49 0.99 4.24 -11.28
N ILE A 50 -0.01 3.67 -11.96
CA ILE A 50 -1.07 2.89 -11.30
C ILE A 50 -0.51 1.66 -10.58
N ILE A 51 0.41 0.92 -11.22
CA ILE A 51 1.05 -0.26 -10.61
C ILE A 51 1.86 0.15 -9.37
N THR A 52 2.67 1.22 -9.47
CA THR A 52 3.45 1.71 -8.34
C THR A 52 2.54 2.15 -7.19
N LEU A 53 1.43 2.86 -7.48
CA LEU A 53 0.44 3.24 -6.45
C LEU A 53 -0.22 2.01 -5.82
N PHE A 54 -0.54 0.98 -6.59
CA PHE A 54 -1.10 -0.28 -6.07
C PHE A 54 -0.12 -0.99 -5.14
N ILE A 55 1.14 -1.11 -5.54
CA ILE A 55 2.20 -1.72 -4.72
C ILE A 55 2.37 -0.92 -3.43
N VAL A 56 2.50 0.41 -3.52
CA VAL A 56 2.64 1.26 -2.34
C VAL A 56 1.42 1.12 -1.43
N ALA A 57 0.20 1.16 -1.96
CA ALA A 57 -1.02 1.03 -1.16
C ALA A 57 -1.11 -0.31 -0.41
N HIS A 58 -0.72 -1.42 -1.05
CA HIS A 58 -0.71 -2.74 -0.41
C HIS A 58 0.42 -2.89 0.61
N VAL A 59 1.57 -2.25 0.39
CA VAL A 59 2.70 -2.26 1.34
C VAL A 59 2.43 -1.33 2.53
N THR A 60 1.60 -0.29 2.36
CA THR A 60 1.27 0.65 3.46
C THR A 60 0.19 0.14 4.41
N GLN A 61 -0.37 -1.05 4.20
CA GLN A 61 -1.36 -1.62 5.10
C GLN A 61 -0.65 -2.28 6.30
N ALA A 62 0.00 -1.44 7.11
CA ALA A 62 0.72 -1.83 8.30
C ALA A 62 -0.23 -1.83 9.50
N TYR A 63 -0.19 -2.89 10.31
CA TYR A 63 -0.92 -2.97 11.57
C TYR A 63 0.04 -2.81 12.75
N HIS A 64 -0.43 -2.14 13.78
CA HIS A 64 0.31 -1.90 15.02
C HIS A 64 -0.04 -2.96 16.06
N ILE A 65 1.00 -3.55 16.67
CA ILE A 65 0.87 -4.47 17.79
C ILE A 65 1.49 -3.81 19.01
N ALA A 66 0.71 -3.62 20.05
CA ALA A 66 1.22 -3.19 21.34
C ALA A 66 0.93 -4.24 22.41
N VAL A 67 1.88 -4.41 23.33
CA VAL A 67 1.76 -5.34 24.46
C VAL A 67 1.93 -4.55 25.76
N TRP A 68 0.85 -4.46 26.53
CA TRP A 68 0.87 -3.89 27.87
C TRP A 68 1.37 -4.94 28.87
N ARG A 69 2.52 -4.64 29.48
CA ARG A 69 3.30 -5.55 30.33
C ARG A 69 3.01 -5.36 31.83
N SER A 70 1.94 -5.97 32.34
CA SER A 70 1.61 -5.97 33.79
C SER A 70 1.77 -7.38 34.40
N PHE A 71 2.74 -8.15 33.92
CA PHE A 71 2.97 -9.54 34.29
C PHE A 71 4.35 -9.71 34.94
N VAL A 72 4.37 -10.10 36.22
CA VAL A 72 5.62 -10.15 37.01
C VAL A 72 6.48 -11.38 36.66
N SER A 73 7.13 -11.36 35.49
CA SER A 73 8.04 -12.39 35.00
C SER A 73 8.83 -11.93 33.77
N ILE A 74 9.97 -12.57 33.51
CA ILE A 74 10.58 -12.60 32.19
C ILE A 74 9.69 -13.44 31.27
N CYS A 75 9.25 -12.88 30.15
CA CYS A 75 8.43 -13.58 29.18
C CYS A 75 8.96 -13.38 27.75
N LYS A 76 8.57 -14.29 26.86
CA LYS A 76 8.91 -14.24 25.45
C LYS A 76 7.65 -13.91 24.66
N ILE A 77 7.74 -12.86 23.86
CA ILE A 77 6.68 -12.39 22.98
C ILE A 77 7.15 -12.62 21.55
N TYR A 78 6.35 -13.33 20.77
CA TYR A 78 6.66 -13.61 19.37
C TYR A 78 5.36 -13.74 18.58
N VAL A 79 5.45 -13.57 17.27
CA VAL A 79 4.31 -13.60 16.36
C VAL A 79 4.48 -14.72 15.35
N THR A 80 3.40 -15.46 15.10
CA THR A 80 3.33 -16.51 14.10
C THR A 80 2.25 -16.22 13.07
N ASP A 81 2.29 -16.91 11.93
CA ASP A 81 1.24 -16.91 10.92
C ASP A 81 -0.01 -17.72 11.31
N CYS A 82 -0.20 -17.97 12.61
CA CYS A 82 -1.17 -18.91 13.19
C CYS A 82 -1.02 -20.38 12.75
N ASN A 83 -0.14 -20.71 11.80
CA ASN A 83 0.15 -22.06 11.33
C ASN A 83 1.49 -22.59 11.87
N GLY A 84 2.14 -21.83 12.75
CA GLY A 84 3.37 -22.22 13.44
C GLY A 84 4.65 -21.66 12.82
N LYS A 85 4.59 -20.95 11.69
CA LYS A 85 5.75 -20.22 11.16
C LYS A 85 5.94 -18.96 11.99
N VAL A 86 7.10 -18.84 12.63
CA VAL A 86 7.48 -17.62 13.34
C VAL A 86 7.81 -16.55 12.31
N ILE A 87 7.13 -15.42 12.41
CA ILE A 87 7.28 -14.28 11.51
C ILE A 87 7.89 -13.07 12.22
N ARG A 88 7.75 -12.98 13.55
CA ARG A 88 8.52 -12.06 14.38
C ARG A 88 8.83 -12.66 15.73
N ASN A 89 9.98 -12.33 16.31
CA ASN A 89 10.37 -12.82 17.62
C ASN A 89 11.29 -11.79 18.29
N ASP A 90 10.74 -11.08 19.28
CA ASP A 90 11.44 -10.00 19.97
C ASP A 90 12.36 -10.52 21.10
N GLY A 91 12.48 -11.85 21.26
CA GLY A 91 13.36 -12.46 22.24
C GLY A 91 12.76 -12.53 23.64
N TRP A 92 13.60 -12.36 24.66
CA TRP A 92 13.21 -12.44 26.07
C TRP A 92 13.19 -11.05 26.67
N GLU A 93 12.05 -10.67 27.23
CA GLU A 93 11.81 -9.33 27.76
C GLU A 93 11.30 -9.41 29.21
N ASP A 94 11.51 -8.35 29.97
CA ASP A 94 10.81 -8.19 31.25
C ASP A 94 9.36 -7.78 30.97
N CYS A 95 8.41 -8.57 31.47
CA CYS A 95 6.98 -8.34 31.25
C CYS A 95 6.32 -7.59 32.41
N ASN A 96 7.13 -7.03 33.32
CA ASN A 96 6.75 -6.16 34.42
C ASN A 96 7.22 -4.72 34.16
N GLY A 97 6.54 -3.98 33.29
CA GLY A 97 6.98 -2.63 32.95
C GLY A 97 6.01 -1.85 32.06
N SER A 98 6.47 -0.71 31.56
CA SER A 98 5.69 0.10 30.64
C SER A 98 5.27 -0.71 29.39
N PRO A 99 4.12 -0.38 28.77
CA PRO A 99 3.69 -1.00 27.52
C PRO A 99 4.83 -0.92 26.49
N VAL A 100 5.13 -2.05 25.85
CA VAL A 100 5.99 -2.07 24.67
C VAL A 100 5.08 -1.96 23.48
N ILE A 101 5.24 -0.86 22.75
CA ILE A 101 4.74 -0.77 21.39
C ILE A 101 5.75 -1.54 20.55
N ILE A 102 5.34 -2.63 19.92
CA ILE A 102 6.16 -3.29 18.90
C ILE A 102 5.90 -2.46 17.64
N PRO A 103 6.81 -1.54 17.25
CA PRO A 103 6.50 -0.59 16.20
C PRO A 103 6.28 -1.33 14.88
N ILE A 104 5.25 -0.85 14.19
CA ILE A 104 4.94 -0.96 12.76
C ILE A 104 5.42 -2.26 12.14
N TRP A 105 4.48 -3.17 11.92
CA TRP A 105 4.76 -4.32 11.09
C TRP A 105 4.11 -4.12 9.71
N ASP A 106 4.92 -3.59 8.80
CA ASP A 106 4.55 -3.30 7.41
C ASP A 106 4.31 -4.57 6.56
N GLU A 107 4.50 -5.76 7.14
CA GLU A 107 4.39 -7.05 6.46
C GLU A 107 3.53 -8.06 7.24
N ALA A 108 2.71 -7.57 8.18
CA ALA A 108 1.80 -8.45 8.92
C ALA A 108 0.81 -9.11 7.94
N PRO A 109 0.72 -10.45 7.88
CA PRO A 109 -0.31 -11.10 7.08
C PRO A 109 -1.70 -10.79 7.67
N ASP A 110 -2.74 -10.94 6.85
CA ASP A 110 -4.13 -10.66 7.27
C ASP A 110 -4.53 -11.39 8.55
N LEU A 111 -3.95 -12.55 8.82
CA LEU A 111 -4.13 -13.34 10.04
C LEU A 111 -2.77 -13.65 10.67
N TYR A 112 -2.60 -13.24 11.92
CA TYR A 112 -1.41 -13.54 12.71
C TYR A 112 -1.79 -13.86 14.16
N CYS A 113 -0.92 -14.61 14.84
CA CYS A 113 -1.11 -15.04 16.22
C CYS A 113 0.02 -14.47 17.07
N VAL A 114 -0.31 -13.64 18.04
CA VAL A 114 0.66 -13.18 19.05
C VAL A 114 0.73 -14.24 20.13
N HIS A 115 1.93 -14.71 20.43
CA HIS A 115 2.21 -15.72 21.44
C HIS A 115 2.99 -15.12 22.59
N VAL A 116 2.65 -15.53 23.81
CA VAL A 116 3.34 -15.12 25.03
C VAL A 116 3.50 -16.32 25.96
N TYR A 117 4.71 -16.49 26.50
CA TYR A 117 4.96 -17.45 27.56
C TYR A 117 6.06 -16.99 28.53
N PRO A 118 5.95 -17.32 29.82
CA PRO A 118 7.01 -17.04 30.79
C PRO A 118 8.21 -17.98 30.61
N ARG A 119 9.42 -17.46 30.87
CA ARG A 119 10.68 -18.23 30.79
C ARG A 119 10.70 -19.46 31.69
N THR A 120 10.09 -19.33 32.86
CA THR A 120 10.03 -20.40 33.88
C THR A 120 8.99 -21.47 33.57
N LYS A 121 7.98 -21.18 32.74
CA LYS A 121 6.92 -22.13 32.37
C LYS A 121 6.62 -22.05 30.86
N PRO A 122 7.54 -22.53 30.00
CA PRO A 122 7.37 -22.46 28.54
C PRO A 122 6.17 -23.26 28.01
N LYS A 123 5.66 -24.22 28.79
CA LYS A 123 4.44 -24.97 28.46
C LYS A 123 3.16 -24.13 28.57
N ASP A 124 3.19 -23.02 29.32
CA ASP A 124 2.07 -22.08 29.44
C ASP A 124 2.17 -21.03 28.33
N ASN A 125 2.15 -21.49 27.07
CA ASN A 125 2.17 -20.63 25.91
C ASN A 125 0.76 -20.29 25.48
N ARG A 126 0.42 -19.00 25.59
CA ARG A 126 -0.90 -18.49 25.25
C ARG A 126 -0.80 -17.66 23.99
N TYR A 127 -1.89 -17.64 23.23
CA TYR A 127 -1.94 -16.88 22.00
C TYR A 127 -3.30 -16.26 21.77
N ILE A 128 -3.29 -15.15 21.02
CA ILE A 128 -4.50 -14.48 20.53
C ILE A 128 -4.35 -14.33 19.02
N PRO A 129 -5.29 -14.86 18.22
CA PRO A 129 -5.34 -14.59 16.78
C PRO A 129 -5.88 -13.18 16.54
N ILE A 130 -5.28 -12.48 15.60
CA ILE A 130 -5.65 -11.12 15.20
C ILE A 130 -5.84 -11.10 13.69
N THR A 131 -6.88 -10.41 13.24
CA THR A 131 -7.22 -10.30 11.82
C THR A 131 -7.36 -8.84 11.41
N ASN A 132 -6.55 -8.39 10.45
CA ASN A 132 -6.66 -7.10 9.78
C ASN A 132 -6.88 -5.89 10.70
N ASN A 133 -6.21 -5.82 11.85
CA ASN A 133 -6.46 -4.75 12.82
C ASN A 133 -5.27 -4.44 13.71
N ASP A 134 -5.19 -3.20 14.15
CA ASP A 134 -4.33 -2.80 15.25
C ASP A 134 -4.78 -3.48 16.54
N THR A 135 -3.82 -3.96 17.32
CA THR A 135 -4.12 -4.71 18.54
C THR A 135 -3.30 -4.24 19.72
N CYS A 136 -3.96 -4.26 20.87
CA CYS A 136 -3.35 -4.01 22.16
C CYS A 136 -3.60 -5.23 23.05
N ILE A 137 -2.55 -5.90 23.47
CA ILE A 137 -2.60 -7.11 24.28
C ILE A 137 -2.17 -6.77 25.70
N LYS A 138 -3.05 -6.95 26.67
CA LYS A 138 -2.72 -6.83 28.08
C LYS A 138 -2.26 -8.17 28.65
N LEU A 139 -1.06 -8.16 29.21
CA LEU A 139 -0.53 -9.19 30.09
C LEU A 139 -0.73 -8.74 31.53
N ASP A 140 -1.32 -9.58 32.36
CA ASP A 140 -1.64 -9.24 33.75
C ASP A 140 -1.42 -10.44 34.68
N GLY A 141 -0.92 -10.20 35.89
CA GLY A 141 -0.76 -11.21 36.94
C GLY A 141 0.68 -11.64 37.21
N ASP A 142 0.87 -12.90 37.62
CA ASP A 142 2.17 -13.45 38.02
C ASP A 142 2.35 -14.92 37.62
N LEU A 143 3.50 -15.51 37.94
CA LEU A 143 3.84 -16.89 37.60
C LEU A 143 2.86 -17.96 38.13
N ARG A 144 2.04 -17.64 39.14
CA ARG A 144 1.00 -18.54 39.66
C ARG A 144 -0.28 -18.40 38.87
N SER A 145 -0.69 -17.16 38.58
CA SER A 145 -1.90 -16.85 37.85
C SER A 145 -1.71 -15.60 37.00
N TRP A 146 -1.63 -15.78 35.69
CA TRP A 146 -1.59 -14.68 34.73
C TRP A 146 -2.64 -14.84 33.65
N SER A 147 -2.90 -13.74 32.94
CA SER A 147 -3.85 -13.69 31.84
C SER A 147 -3.31 -12.88 30.68
N MET A 148 -3.81 -13.21 29.49
CA MET A 148 -3.54 -12.54 28.23
C MET A 148 -4.89 -12.16 27.64
N LYS A 149 -5.13 -10.88 27.37
CA LYS A 149 -6.40 -10.38 26.85
C LYS A 149 -6.16 -9.29 25.82
N SER A 150 -6.95 -9.29 24.75
CA SER A 150 -7.03 -8.13 23.86
C SER A 150 -7.82 -7.04 24.58
N ILE A 151 -7.31 -5.82 24.57
CA ILE A 151 -8.00 -4.62 25.06
C ILE A 151 -8.10 -3.60 23.91
N PRO A 152 -8.94 -2.57 24.05
CA PRO A 152 -9.07 -1.54 23.04
C PRO A 152 -7.72 -0.85 22.72
N PRO A 153 -7.37 -0.63 21.43
CA PRO A 153 -6.11 -0.03 21.02
C PRO A 153 -5.81 1.32 21.67
N ASP A 154 -6.84 2.15 21.92
CA ASP A 154 -6.73 3.44 22.61
C ASP A 154 -6.07 3.31 23.99
N LYS A 155 -6.09 2.14 24.61
CA LYS A 155 -5.40 1.93 25.89
C LYS A 155 -3.89 1.80 25.75
N CYS A 156 -3.39 1.18 24.68
CA CYS A 156 -1.94 1.06 24.47
C CYS A 156 -1.34 2.28 23.77
N PHE A 157 -2.13 2.96 22.94
CA PHE A 157 -1.66 4.05 22.08
C PHE A 157 -2.09 5.44 22.57
N ALA A 158 -2.82 5.55 23.70
CA ALA A 158 -3.04 6.83 24.35
C ALA A 158 -1.73 7.30 25.01
N GLU A 159 -1.08 8.27 24.38
CA GLU A 159 -0.13 9.17 25.01
C GLU A 159 -0.84 10.19 25.92
#